data_AF-A0A843M0B1-F1
#
_entry.id   AF-A0A843M0B1-F1
#
_cell.length_a   1.000
_cell.length_b   1.000
_cell.length_c   1.000
_cell.angle_alpha   90.00
_cell.angle_beta   90.00
_cell.angle_gamma   90.00
#
_symmetry.space_group_name_H-M   'P 1'
#
loop_
_entity.id
_entity.type
_entity.pdbx_description
1 polymer ?
#
loop_
_entity_poly.entity_id
_entity_poly.type
_entity_poly.pdbx_seq_one_letter_code
_entity_poly.pdbx_strand_id
1 'polypeptide(L)'
;MVAVIRDGYGVVQVIPTGDLILVLNGMIVPGLMCSSSGNRIQISGSDGREYVVLTRQLRGMIRDWPKKKAAVFWVMGERGKPGR
;
A
#
# COMPACT_ATOMS: atom_id res chain seq x y z
N MET A 1 -8.13 14.87 3.91
CA MET A 1 -8.48 13.60 4.61
C MET A 1 -7.30 12.66 4.51
N VAL A 2 -6.99 11.94 5.58
CA VAL A 2 -5.77 11.15 5.70
C VAL A 2 -6.15 9.68 5.90
N ALA A 3 -5.66 8.81 5.00
CA ALA A 3 -5.85 7.37 5.04
C ALA A 3 -4.76 6.73 5.91
N VAL A 4 -5.17 5.84 6.80
CA VAL A 4 -4.25 5.09 7.67
C VAL A 4 -4.22 3.65 7.19
N ILE A 5 -3.04 3.19 6.77
CA ILE A 5 -2.81 1.80 6.39
C ILE A 5 -2.26 1.03 7.59
N ARG A 6 -2.78 -0.17 7.83
CA ARG A 6 -2.44 -1.01 8.99
C ARG A 6 -2.20 -2.44 8.56
N ASP A 7 -1.21 -3.10 9.14
CA ASP A 7 -0.83 -4.50 8.85
C ASP A 7 -1.34 -5.51 9.88
N GLY A 8 -2.20 -5.06 10.81
CA GLY A 8 -2.70 -5.89 11.92
C GLY A 8 -1.84 -5.79 13.19
N TYR A 9 -0.58 -5.33 13.08
CA TYR A 9 0.30 -5.06 14.22
C TYR A 9 0.39 -3.57 14.56
N GLY A 10 0.14 -2.70 13.59
CA GLY A 10 0.20 -1.26 13.82
C GLY A 10 -0.23 -0.42 12.63
N VAL A 11 0.12 0.86 12.69
CA VAL A 11 0.04 1.77 11.55
C VAL A 11 1.31 1.59 10.73
N VAL A 12 1.13 1.26 9.44
CA VAL A 12 2.21 1.14 8.47
C VAL A 12 2.56 2.49 7.87
N GLN A 13 1.53 3.24 7.46
CA GLN A 13 1.71 4.55 6.85
C GLN A 13 0.42 5.37 6.94
N VAL A 14 0.61 6.68 6.94
CA VAL A 14 -0.43 7.70 6.95
C VAL A 14 -0.35 8.45 5.62
N ILE A 15 -1.30 8.21 4.71
CA ILE A 15 -1.25 8.68 3.32
C ILE A 15 -2.46 9.56 3.04
N PRO A 16 -2.29 10.77 2.48
CA PRO A 16 -3.43 11.58 2.02
C PRO A 16 -4.31 10.82 1.02
N THR A 17 -5.63 10.98 1.11
CA THR A 17 -6.54 10.32 0.16
C THR A 17 -6.29 10.77 -1.30
N GLY A 18 -5.88 12.03 -1.49
CA GLY A 18 -5.53 12.57 -2.81
C GLY A 18 -4.38 11.81 -3.47
N ASP A 19 -3.34 11.49 -2.71
CA ASP A 19 -2.17 10.72 -3.14
C ASP A 19 -2.55 9.31 -3.61
N LEU A 20 -3.47 8.67 -2.89
CA LEU A 20 -4.02 7.38 -3.29
C LEU A 20 -4.83 7.47 -4.59
N ILE A 21 -5.59 8.55 -4.79
CA ILE A 21 -6.33 8.78 -6.03
C ILE A 21 -5.36 9.02 -7.19
N LEU A 22 -4.33 9.84 -6.98
CA LEU A 22 -3.31 10.13 -7.99
C LEU A 22 -2.62 8.84 -8.46
N VAL A 23 -2.12 8.02 -7.53
CA VAL A 23 -1.44 6.77 -7.88
C VAL A 23 -2.38 5.75 -8.54
N LEU A 24 -3.66 5.70 -8.13
CA LEU A 24 -4.67 4.86 -8.79
C LEU A 24 -5.00 5.31 -10.23
N ASN A 25 -4.71 6.56 -10.58
CA ASN A 25 -4.82 7.11 -11.92
C ASN A 25 -3.48 7.08 -12.70
N GLY A 26 -2.46 6.38 -12.17
CA GLY A 26 -1.17 6.21 -12.84
C GLY A 26 -0.20 7.38 -12.64
N MET A 27 -0.50 8.31 -11.75
CA MET A 27 0.43 9.39 -11.40
C MET A 27 1.50 8.90 -10.43
N ILE A 28 2.71 9.44 -10.58
CA ILE A 28 3.82 9.15 -9.68
C ILE A 28 3.62 9.90 -8.37
N VAL A 29 3.64 9.17 -7.25
CA VAL A 29 3.56 9.74 -5.91
C VAL A 29 4.70 9.17 -5.06
N PRO A 30 5.49 10.00 -4.36
CA PRO A 30 6.57 9.52 -3.51
C PRO A 30 6.10 8.47 -2.49
N GLY A 31 6.82 7.36 -2.41
CA GLY A 31 6.51 6.26 -1.48
C GLY A 31 5.31 5.40 -1.87
N LEU A 32 4.69 5.64 -3.03
CA LEU A 32 3.60 4.82 -3.58
C LEU A 32 3.94 4.41 -5.02
N MET A 33 3.89 3.11 -5.29
CA MET A 33 4.15 2.58 -6.63
C MET A 33 3.03 1.63 -7.05
N CYS A 34 2.34 1.95 -8.14
CA CYS A 34 1.37 1.02 -8.72
C CYS A 34 2.09 -0.05 -9.55
N SER A 35 1.64 -1.31 -9.45
CA SER A 35 2.15 -2.35 -10.33
C SER A 35 1.74 -2.09 -11.79
N SER A 36 2.50 -2.64 -12.74
CA SER A 36 2.20 -2.55 -14.18
C SER A 36 0.80 -3.05 -14.54
N SER A 37 0.29 -4.03 -13.80
CA SER A 37 -1.07 -4.58 -13.91
C SER A 37 -2.17 -3.71 -13.29
N GLY A 38 -1.85 -2.65 -12.55
CA GLY A 38 -2.83 -1.77 -11.89
C GLY A 38 -3.60 -2.41 -10.73
N ASN A 39 -3.25 -3.64 -10.33
CA ASN A 39 -4.00 -4.41 -9.33
C ASN A 39 -3.38 -4.35 -7.92
N ARG A 40 -2.17 -3.81 -7.79
CA ARG A 40 -1.41 -3.70 -6.54
C ARG A 40 -0.77 -2.32 -6.43
N ILE A 41 -0.70 -1.82 -5.20
CA ILE A 41 0.11 -0.65 -4.84
C ILE A 41 1.13 -1.11 -3.80
N GLN A 42 2.40 -0.82 -4.07
CA GLN A 42 3.50 -0.89 -3.12
C GLN A 42 3.59 0.42 -2.34
N ILE A 43 3.81 0.29 -1.04
CA ILE A 43 3.87 1.38 -0.07
C ILE A 43 5.14 1.21 0.74
N SER A 44 5.98 2.24 0.74
CA SER A 44 7.10 2.33 1.65
C SER A 44 6.57 2.71 3.04
N GLY A 45 6.62 1.75 3.98
CA GLY A 45 6.22 1.95 5.37
C GLY A 45 7.18 2.89 6.10
N SER A 46 6.70 3.53 7.18
CA SER A 46 7.54 4.39 8.01
C SER A 46 8.63 3.63 8.77
N ASP A 47 8.54 2.30 8.83
CA ASP A 47 9.51 1.39 9.43
C ASP A 47 10.57 0.90 8.43
N GLY A 48 10.60 1.46 7.22
CA GLY A 48 11.54 1.10 6.16
C GLY A 48 11.21 -0.21 5.44
N ARG A 49 10.05 -0.81 5.71
CA ARG A 49 9.59 -2.03 5.02
C ARG A 49 8.68 -1.69 3.85
N GLU A 50 8.64 -2.59 2.88
CA GLU A 50 7.76 -2.47 1.71
C GLU A 50 6.49 -3.30 1.91
N TYR A 51 5.34 -2.65 1.70
CA TYR A 51 4.03 -3.25 1.88
C TYR A 51 3.25 -3.26 0.57
N VAL A 52 2.48 -4.31 0.32
CA VAL A 52 1.59 -4.40 -0.84
C VAL A 52 0.15 -4.40 -0.39
N VAL A 53 -0.66 -3.54 -1.01
CA VAL A 53 -2.11 -3.51 -0.89
C VAL A 53 -2.76 -3.74 -2.25
N LEU A 54 -3.91 -4.43 -2.27
CA LEU A 54 -4.67 -4.59 -3.51
C LEU A 54 -5.45 -3.30 -3.82
N THR A 55 -5.43 -2.86 -5.08
CA THR A 55 -6.16 -1.64 -5.49
C THR A 55 -7.66 -1.76 -5.25
N ARG A 56 -8.23 -2.96 -5.32
CA ARG A 56 -9.62 -3.24 -4.94
C ARG A 56 -9.91 -2.96 -3.46
N GLN A 57 -8.99 -3.31 -2.57
CA GLN A 57 -9.13 -3.01 -1.14
C GLN A 57 -9.06 -1.50 -0.90
N LEU A 58 -8.11 -0.82 -1.54
CA LEU A 58 -7.99 0.64 -1.48
C LEU A 58 -9.23 1.36 -1.98
N ARG A 59 -9.78 0.96 -3.13
CA ARG A 59 -11.04 1.51 -3.67
C ARG A 59 -12.22 1.27 -2.72
N GLY A 60 -12.30 0.07 -2.14
CA GLY A 60 -13.30 -0.26 -1.13
C GLY A 60 -13.15 0.58 0.15
N MET A 61 -11.92 0.86 0.57
CA MET A 61 -11.64 1.75 1.70
C MET A 61 -12.06 3.18 1.40
N ILE A 62 -11.68 3.74 0.25
CA ILE A 62 -12.06 5.11 -0.14
C ILE A 62 -13.58 5.27 -0.15
N ARG A 63 -14.31 4.28 -0.66
CA ARG A 63 -15.78 4.33 -0.76
C ARG A 63 -16.49 4.14 0.59
N ASP A 64 -16.04 3.18 1.39
CA ASP A 64 -16.77 2.73 2.60
C ASP A 64 -16.09 3.24 3.91
N TRP A 65 -15.22 4.25 3.81
CA TRP A 65 -14.51 4.86 4.94
C TRP A 65 -15.47 5.51 5.96
N PRO A 66 -15.20 5.47 7.29
CA PRO A 66 -14.05 4.93 8.04
C PRO A 66 -14.19 3.45 8.45
N LYS A 67 -15.18 2.73 7.92
CA LYS A 67 -15.57 1.43 8.48
C LYS A 67 -14.67 0.26 8.06
N LYS A 68 -13.82 0.41 7.04
CA LYS A 68 -13.01 -0.68 6.47
C LYS A 68 -11.50 -0.42 6.57
N LYS A 69 -10.78 -1.44 7.03
CA LYS A 69 -9.31 -1.51 7.06
C LYS A 69 -8.81 -2.30 5.83
N ALA A 70 -7.67 -1.94 5.24
CA ALA A 70 -6.97 -2.80 4.28
C ALA A 70 -6.15 -3.86 5.01
N ALA A 71 -6.04 -5.04 4.40
CA ALA A 71 -4.97 -5.96 4.73
C ALA A 71 -3.78 -5.64 3.80
N VAL A 72 -2.60 -5.51 4.39
CA VAL A 72 -1.33 -5.34 3.66
C VAL A 72 -0.44 -6.55 3.88
N PHE A 73 0.36 -6.87 2.87
CA PHE A 73 1.37 -7.92 2.93
C PHE A 73 2.74 -7.28 2.96
N TRP A 74 3.62 -7.71 3.86
CA TRP A 74 5.03 -7.31 3.80
C TRP A 74 5.71 -8.07 2.65
N VAL A 75 6.35 -7.33 1.74
CA VAL A 75 7.29 -7.88 0.76
C VAL A 75 8.64 -8.12 1.46
N MET A 76 8.91 -9.37 1.83
CA MET A 76 10.26 -9.78 2.20
C MET A 76 11.15 -9.62 0.96
N GLY A 77 12.19 -8.78 1.06
CA GLY A 77 13.25 -8.69 0.06
C GLY A 77 13.80 -10.08 -0.23
N GLU A 78 14.18 -10.31 -1.49
CA GLU A 78 14.64 -11.60 -2.02
C GLU A 78 15.47 -12.36 -0.98
N ARG A 79 15.01 -13.55 -0.59
CA ARG A 79 15.92 -14.55 -0.03
C ARG A 79 17.03 -14.72 -1.06
N GLY A 80 18.24 -14.25 -0.73
CA GLY A 80 19.44 -14.76 -1.38
C GLY A 80 19.31 -16.27 -1.47
N LYS A 81 19.40 -16.80 -2.70
CA LYS A 81 19.42 -18.24 -2.95
C LYS A 81 20.46 -18.86 -2.01
N PRO A 82 20.14 -19.92 -1.24
CA PRO A 82 21.20 -20.70 -0.64
C PRO A 82 21.96 -21.33 -1.81
N GLY A 83 23.22 -20.91 -1.99
CA GLY A 83 24.12 -21.54 -2.93
C GLY A 83 24.20 -23.03 -2.62
N ARG A 84 24.04 -23.85 -3.65
CA ARG A 84 24.39 -25.26 -3.65
C ARG A 84 25.09 -25.58 -4.94
#